data_AF-A0A015JB56-F1
#
_entry.id   AF-A0A015JB56-F1
#
_cell.length_a   1.000
_cell.length_b   1.000
_cell.length_c   1.000
_cell.angle_alpha   90.00
_cell.angle_beta   90.00
_cell.angle_gamma   90.00
#
_symmetry.space_group_name_H-M   'P 1'
#
loop_
_entity.id
_entity.type
_entity.pdbx_description
1 polymer ?
#
loop_
_entity_poly.entity_id
_entity_poly.type
_entity_poly.pdbx_seq_one_letter_code
_entity_poly.pdbx_strand_id
1 'polypeptide(L)'
;MLPSCPKCGKDNFKSTQDRNTHLNRRIPCIPKITEVISYPETIPEPSEVGNNLPNNLKYGSTSSVEELKATIDGLASQMRAIFWQLKNTSMDIKGVSGDITDLSNQQEAAQKTMSQYTASTKKSVRDLEETMSQHTALSSKSSIHTLLKLGVYNRY
;
A
#
# COMPACT_ATOMS: atom_id res chain seq x y z
N MET A 1 26.73 -13.32 6.31
CA MET A 1 25.27 -13.09 6.37
C MET A 1 25.02 -11.60 6.57
N LEU A 2 24.06 -11.02 5.86
CA LEU A 2 23.72 -9.60 6.06
C LEU A 2 22.87 -9.46 7.33
N PRO A 3 23.11 -8.43 8.15
CA PRO A 3 22.36 -8.25 9.38
C PRO A 3 20.91 -7.87 9.08
N SER A 4 19.99 -8.40 9.90
CA SER A 4 18.57 -8.15 9.82
C SER A 4 18.24 -6.66 9.92
N CYS A 5 17.08 -6.26 9.40
CA CYS A 5 16.58 -4.90 9.57
C CYS A 5 16.23 -4.68 11.05
N PRO A 6 16.79 -3.64 11.71
CA PRO A 6 16.49 -3.38 13.12
C PRO A 6 15.05 -2.89 13.36
N LYS A 7 14.37 -2.44 12.30
CA LYS A 7 12.99 -1.91 12.38
C LYS A 7 11.93 -2.99 12.15
N CYS A 8 12.16 -3.90 11.21
CA CYS A 8 11.18 -4.91 10.81
C CYS A 8 11.66 -6.36 10.84
N GLY A 9 12.85 -6.65 11.33
CA GLY A 9 13.35 -8.03 11.44
C GLY A 9 13.52 -8.79 10.10
N LYS A 10 13.34 -8.14 8.94
CA LYS A 10 13.64 -8.74 7.63
C LYS A 10 15.13 -9.09 7.55
N ASP A 11 15.47 -10.32 7.19
CA ASP A 11 16.83 -10.87 7.18
C ASP A 11 17.25 -11.50 5.84
N ASN A 12 16.30 -11.68 4.91
CA ASN A 12 16.50 -12.31 3.60
C ASN A 12 17.01 -11.37 2.50
N PHE A 13 17.97 -10.50 2.81
CA PHE A 13 18.54 -9.57 1.83
C PHE A 13 19.47 -10.27 0.83
N LYS A 14 19.27 -10.01 -0.46
CA LYS A 14 20.10 -10.60 -1.54
C LYS A 14 21.46 -9.91 -1.68
N SER A 15 21.58 -8.65 -1.26
CA SER A 15 22.82 -7.87 -1.33
C SER A 15 22.82 -6.70 -0.34
N THR A 16 24.00 -6.12 -0.08
CA THR A 16 24.14 -4.91 0.77
C THR A 16 23.34 -3.73 0.22
N GLN A 17 23.25 -3.61 -1.10
CA GLN A 17 22.50 -2.54 -1.77
C GLN A 17 20.98 -2.71 -1.55
N ASP A 18 20.46 -3.93 -1.67
CA ASP A 18 19.05 -4.23 -1.37
C ASP A 18 18.69 -3.89 0.09
N ARG A 19 19.59 -4.24 1.03
CA ARG A 19 19.44 -3.88 2.44
C ARG A 19 19.42 -2.37 2.67
N ASN A 20 20.36 -1.63 2.06
CA ASN A 20 20.44 -0.18 2.25
C ASN A 20 19.24 0.55 1.63
N THR A 21 18.77 0.12 0.46
CA THR A 21 17.53 0.63 -0.14
C THR A 21 16.33 0.39 0.79
N HIS A 22 16.27 -0.79 1.41
CA HIS A 22 15.22 -1.10 2.39
C HIS A 22 15.28 -0.23 3.65
N LEU A 23 16.47 0.10 4.16
CA LEU A 23 16.64 0.94 5.36
C LEU A 23 16.37 2.43 5.09
N ASN A 24 16.69 2.90 3.88
CA ASN A 24 16.62 4.32 3.49
C ASN A 24 15.33 4.69 2.74
N ARG A 25 14.43 3.74 2.52
CA ARG A 25 13.15 4.02 1.85
C ARG A 25 12.32 4.99 2.71
N ARG A 26 11.61 5.91 2.04
CA ARG A 26 10.76 6.91 2.72
C ARG A 26 9.60 6.29 3.52
N ILE A 27 9.10 5.13 3.08
CA ILE A 27 7.98 4.44 3.72
C ILE A 27 8.53 3.51 4.83
N PRO A 28 8.20 3.70 6.11
CA PRO A 28 8.69 2.85 7.19
C PRO A 28 8.43 1.36 6.90
N CYS A 29 9.34 0.48 7.34
CA CYS A 29 9.06 -0.94 7.34
C CYS A 29 8.19 -1.32 8.52
N ILE A 30 7.17 -2.14 8.24
CA ILE A 30 6.22 -2.61 9.23
C ILE A 30 6.99 -3.52 10.20
N PRO A 31 7.01 -3.22 11.51
CA PRO A 31 7.68 -4.06 12.48
C PRO A 31 7.17 -5.50 12.38
N LYS A 32 8.08 -6.45 12.18
CA LYS A 32 7.73 -7.87 12.30
C LYS A 32 7.53 -8.10 13.79
N ILE A 33 6.27 -8.29 14.19
CA ILE A 33 5.88 -8.63 15.55
C ILE A 33 6.37 -10.06 15.80
N THR A 34 7.66 -10.20 16.04
CA THR A 34 8.29 -11.47 16.38
C THR A 34 8.51 -11.41 17.88
N GLU A 35 7.58 -12.04 18.61
CA GLU A 35 7.73 -12.49 20.00
C GLU A 35 7.76 -11.40 21.09
N VAL A 36 6.63 -10.72 21.27
CA VAL A 36 5.95 -10.72 22.60
C VAL A 36 4.47 -11.03 22.38
N ILE A 37 4.22 -12.01 21.54
CA ILE A 37 2.94 -12.69 21.49
C ILE A 37 3.27 -14.15 21.77
N SER A 38 3.26 -14.52 23.05
CA SER A 38 2.71 -15.83 23.39
C SER A 38 1.26 -15.73 22.92
N TYR A 39 1.01 -16.18 21.70
CA TYR A 39 -0.35 -16.37 21.24
C TYR A 39 -0.91 -17.44 22.18
N PRO A 40 -2.03 -17.23 22.88
CA PRO A 40 -2.94 -18.34 23.00
C PRO A 40 -3.33 -18.66 21.56
N GLU A 41 -2.70 -19.69 21.01
CA GLU A 41 -3.01 -20.30 19.74
C GLU A 41 -4.34 -21.01 19.89
N THR A 42 -5.41 -20.22 20.00
CA THR A 42 -6.82 -20.57 19.88
C THR A 42 -7.61 -19.31 20.24
N ILE A 43 -8.31 -18.74 19.27
CA ILE A 43 -9.57 -18.06 19.60
C ILE A 43 -10.43 -19.18 20.21
N PRO A 44 -10.82 -19.13 21.49
CA PRO A 44 -11.78 -20.09 21.98
C PRO A 44 -13.05 -19.85 21.18
N GLU A 45 -13.57 -20.89 20.55
CA GLU A 45 -14.96 -20.87 20.09
C GLU A 45 -15.85 -20.36 21.25
N PRO A 46 -16.99 -19.71 20.96
CA PRO A 46 -17.92 -19.22 21.99
C PRO A 46 -18.46 -20.34 22.91
N SER A 47 -18.07 -21.59 22.65
CA SER A 47 -18.51 -22.82 23.30
C SER A 47 -17.75 -23.16 24.60
N GLU A 48 -16.67 -22.44 24.97
CA GLU A 48 -15.88 -22.75 26.17
C GLU A 48 -15.75 -21.63 27.21
N VAL A 49 -16.69 -20.68 27.25
CA VAL A 49 -16.90 -19.80 28.43
C VAL A 49 -17.59 -20.58 29.57
N GLY A 50 -17.43 -21.90 29.61
CA GLY A 50 -18.20 -22.83 30.42
C GLY A 50 -17.46 -23.54 31.53
N ASN A 51 -16.11 -23.57 31.58
CA ASN A 51 -15.41 -24.49 32.49
C ASN A 51 -14.09 -23.94 33.07
N ASN A 52 -14.11 -22.75 33.69
CA ASN A 52 -13.03 -22.34 34.60
C ASN A 52 -13.59 -21.77 35.91
N LEU A 53 -14.74 -22.29 36.36
CA LEU A 53 -15.18 -22.09 37.73
C LEU A 53 -14.44 -23.11 38.60
N PRO A 54 -13.53 -22.71 39.52
CA PRO A 54 -12.99 -23.66 40.47
C PRO A 54 -14.14 -24.18 41.34
N ASN A 55 -14.53 -25.43 41.09
CA ASN A 55 -15.42 -26.20 41.96
C ASN A 55 -14.73 -26.42 43.31
N ASN A 56 -14.78 -25.44 44.22
CA ASN A 56 -14.42 -25.63 45.62
C ASN A 56 -15.28 -24.73 46.52
N LEU A 57 -16.59 -25.00 46.55
CA LEU A 57 -17.43 -24.61 47.69
C LEU A 57 -17.05 -25.51 48.89
N LYS A 58 -15.97 -25.16 49.60
CA LYS A 58 -15.66 -25.76 50.91
C LYS A 58 -15.19 -24.72 51.91
N TYR A 59 -16.17 -24.24 52.69
CA TYR A 59 -16.09 -23.66 54.04
C TYR A 59 -14.82 -22.88 54.43
N GLY A 60 -14.96 -21.55 54.38
CA GLY A 60 -14.07 -20.58 55.03
C GLY A 60 -14.39 -19.17 54.55
N SER A 61 -15.21 -18.42 55.28
CA SER A 61 -15.76 -17.11 54.86
C SER A 61 -14.73 -16.01 54.58
N THR A 62 -13.43 -16.24 54.81
CA THR A 62 -12.33 -15.33 54.44
C THR A 62 -11.64 -15.72 53.13
N SER A 63 -11.44 -17.02 52.86
CA SER A 63 -10.78 -17.55 51.65
C SER A 63 -11.52 -17.16 50.37
N SER A 64 -12.85 -17.27 50.37
CA SER A 64 -13.67 -16.95 49.19
C SER A 64 -13.64 -15.46 48.83
N VAL A 65 -13.51 -14.56 49.82
CA VAL A 65 -13.45 -13.10 49.58
C VAL A 65 -12.09 -12.71 49.02
N GLU A 66 -11.02 -13.32 49.50
CA GLU A 66 -9.65 -13.09 49.01
C GLU A 66 -9.47 -13.60 47.58
N GLU A 67 -10.04 -14.77 47.25
CA GLU A 67 -10.08 -15.31 45.88
C GLU A 67 -10.90 -14.43 44.93
N LEU A 68 -12.06 -13.93 45.37
CA LEU A 68 -12.85 -12.98 44.60
C LEU A 68 -12.10 -11.67 44.35
N LYS A 69 -11.39 -11.17 45.37
CA LYS A 69 -10.56 -9.96 45.23
C LYS A 69 -9.44 -10.16 44.22
N ALA A 70 -8.72 -11.28 44.28
CA ALA A 70 -7.69 -11.61 43.31
C ALA A 70 -8.26 -11.72 41.88
N THR A 71 -9.47 -12.27 41.74
CA THR A 71 -10.18 -12.35 40.45
C THR A 71 -10.53 -10.96 39.92
N ILE A 72 -11.05 -10.06 40.79
CA ILE A 72 -11.36 -8.67 40.43
C ILE A 72 -10.09 -7.92 40.00
N ASP A 73 -8.99 -8.07 40.74
CA ASP A 73 -7.71 -7.43 40.42
C ASP A 73 -7.14 -7.95 39.07
N GLY A 74 -7.31 -9.25 38.80
CA GLY A 74 -6.98 -9.87 37.53
C GLY A 74 -7.80 -9.31 36.37
N LEU A 75 -9.12 -9.20 36.54
CA LEU A 75 -10.02 -8.63 35.53
C LEU A 75 -9.72 -7.14 35.29
N ALA A 76 -9.46 -6.36 36.34
CA ALA A 76 -9.09 -4.95 36.23
C ALA A 76 -7.78 -4.77 35.44
N SER A 77 -6.82 -5.69 35.63
CA SER A 77 -5.55 -5.70 34.88
C SER A 77 -5.79 -6.03 33.40
N GLN A 78 -6.64 -7.00 33.11
CA GLN A 78 -7.03 -7.35 31.74
C GLN A 78 -7.76 -6.19 31.04
N MET A 79 -8.72 -5.55 31.71
CA MET A 79 -9.42 -4.36 31.19
C MET A 79 -8.44 -3.22 30.85
N ARG A 80 -7.43 -3.00 31.70
CA ARG A 80 -6.41 -1.98 31.44
C ARG A 80 -5.55 -2.33 30.21
N ALA A 81 -5.19 -3.60 30.04
CA ALA A 81 -4.45 -4.05 28.87
C ALA A 81 -5.25 -3.86 27.58
N ILE A 82 -6.52 -4.27 27.57
CA ILE A 82 -7.43 -4.08 26.43
C ILE A 82 -7.59 -2.59 26.10
N PHE A 83 -7.75 -1.74 27.11
CA PHE A 83 -7.84 -0.29 26.90
C PHE A 83 -6.61 0.28 26.17
N TRP A 84 -5.40 -0.13 26.58
CA TRP A 84 -4.18 0.29 25.90
C TRP A 84 -4.09 -0.22 24.45
N GLN A 85 -4.49 -1.47 24.22
CA GLN A 85 -4.57 -2.02 22.87
C GLN A 85 -5.53 -1.22 21.98
N LEU A 86 -6.74 -0.93 22.47
CA LEU A 86 -7.72 -0.12 21.74
C LEU A 86 -7.20 1.27 21.41
N LYS A 87 -6.50 1.91 22.34
CA LYS A 87 -5.89 3.22 22.12
C LYS A 87 -4.83 3.19 21.02
N ASN A 88 -3.97 2.18 21.02
CA ASN A 88 -2.94 2.01 20.00
C ASN A 88 -3.56 1.73 18.63
N THR A 89 -4.51 0.78 18.55
CA THR A 89 -5.25 0.50 17.31
C THR A 89 -5.96 1.74 16.77
N SER A 90 -6.53 2.58 17.65
CA SER A 90 -7.15 3.85 17.24
C SER A 90 -6.14 4.82 16.62
N MET A 91 -4.91 4.89 17.14
CA MET A 91 -3.84 5.70 16.55
C MET A 91 -3.41 5.15 15.20
N ASP A 92 -3.28 3.84 15.07
CA ASP A 92 -2.91 3.19 13.81
C ASP A 92 -3.96 3.44 12.72
N ILE A 93 -5.26 3.34 13.06
CA ILE A 93 -6.36 3.65 12.14
C ILE A 93 -6.28 5.10 11.66
N LYS A 94 -5.97 6.05 12.55
CA LYS A 94 -5.80 7.46 12.17
C LYS A 94 -4.62 7.66 11.21
N GLY A 95 -3.50 6.97 11.47
CA GLY A 95 -2.34 6.98 10.58
C GLY A 95 -2.69 6.47 9.19
N VAL A 96 -3.29 5.27 9.12
CA VAL A 96 -3.75 4.65 7.86
C VAL A 96 -4.77 5.54 7.13
N SER A 97 -5.67 6.20 7.86
CA SER A 97 -6.61 7.14 7.27
C SER A 97 -5.91 8.32 6.59
N GLY A 98 -4.84 8.84 7.17
CA GLY A 98 -4.00 9.88 6.56
C GLY A 98 -3.32 9.38 5.29
N ASP A 99 -2.71 8.19 5.34
CA ASP A 99 -2.07 7.57 4.18
C ASP A 99 -3.06 7.36 3.01
N ILE A 100 -4.31 6.96 3.30
CA ILE A 100 -5.36 6.82 2.29
C ILE A 100 -5.69 8.17 1.63
N THR A 101 -5.81 9.24 2.41
CA THR A 101 -6.05 10.59 1.87
C THR A 101 -4.91 11.03 0.95
N ASP A 102 -3.66 10.82 1.37
CA ASP A 102 -2.49 11.18 0.56
C ASP A 102 -2.42 10.38 -0.74
N LEU A 103 -2.68 9.07 -0.69
CA LEU A 103 -2.75 8.22 -1.89
C LEU A 103 -3.89 8.64 -2.83
N SER A 104 -5.04 9.01 -2.28
CA SER A 104 -6.18 9.50 -3.09
C SER A 104 -5.83 10.78 -3.84
N ASN A 105 -5.16 11.74 -3.18
CA ASN A 105 -4.68 12.96 -3.80
C ASN A 105 -3.65 12.68 -4.91
N GLN A 106 -2.71 11.75 -4.67
CA GLN A 106 -1.73 11.34 -5.68
C GLN A 106 -2.38 10.68 -6.89
N GLN A 107 -3.41 9.84 -6.68
CA GLN A 107 -4.17 9.23 -7.76
C GLN A 107 -4.86 10.29 -8.63
N GLU A 108 -5.49 11.30 -8.02
CA GLU A 108 -6.15 12.37 -8.76
C GLU A 108 -5.14 13.18 -9.59
N ALA A 109 -3.98 13.51 -9.02
CA ALA A 109 -2.91 14.21 -9.72
C ALA A 109 -2.37 13.40 -10.93
N ALA A 110 -2.15 12.10 -10.73
CA ALA A 110 -1.72 11.20 -11.79
C ALA A 110 -2.78 11.11 -12.92
N GLN A 111 -4.06 11.01 -12.56
CA GLN A 111 -5.16 10.98 -13.52
C GLN A 111 -5.23 12.26 -14.35
N LYS A 112 -5.12 13.44 -13.73
CA LYS A 112 -5.06 14.74 -14.43
C LYS A 112 -3.89 14.78 -15.43
N THR A 113 -2.72 14.32 -15.01
CA THR A 113 -1.52 14.27 -15.84
C THR A 113 -1.72 13.35 -17.05
N MET A 114 -2.29 12.15 -16.85
CA MET A 114 -2.61 11.24 -17.95
C MET A 114 -3.62 11.82 -18.94
N SER A 115 -4.66 12.50 -18.47
CA SER A 115 -5.64 13.17 -19.34
C SER A 115 -4.97 14.25 -20.19
N GLN A 116 -4.06 15.03 -19.62
CA GLN A 116 -3.28 16.04 -20.35
C GLN A 116 -2.38 15.41 -21.41
N TYR A 117 -1.63 14.36 -21.06
CA TYR A 117 -0.82 13.62 -22.03
C TYR A 117 -1.67 13.04 -23.16
N THR A 118 -2.83 12.47 -22.85
CA THR A 118 -3.75 11.91 -23.84
C THR A 118 -4.24 12.98 -24.81
N ALA A 119 -4.60 14.18 -24.30
CA ALA A 119 -5.01 15.30 -25.13
C ALA A 119 -3.86 15.83 -26.01
N SER A 120 -2.65 15.94 -25.44
CA SER A 120 -1.46 16.36 -26.17
C SER A 120 -1.11 15.38 -27.29
N THR A 121 -1.09 14.08 -27.00
CA THR A 121 -0.82 13.03 -27.99
C THR A 121 -1.84 13.05 -29.12
N LYS A 122 -3.15 13.17 -28.81
CA LYS A 122 -4.20 13.32 -29.84
C LYS A 122 -4.00 14.55 -30.72
N LYS A 123 -3.49 15.65 -30.16
CA LYS A 123 -3.16 16.85 -30.94
C LYS A 123 -1.96 16.57 -31.86
N SER A 124 -0.86 16.08 -31.33
CA SER A 124 0.35 15.78 -32.12
C SER A 124 0.09 14.76 -33.23
N VAL A 125 -0.76 13.75 -33.01
CA VAL A 125 -1.16 12.81 -34.06
C VAL A 125 -1.90 13.51 -35.19
N ARG A 126 -2.87 14.38 -34.88
CA ARG A 126 -3.58 15.16 -35.92
C ARG A 126 -2.64 16.09 -36.69
N ASP A 127 -1.75 16.78 -35.99
CA ASP A 127 -0.76 17.67 -36.62
C ASP A 127 0.17 16.86 -37.57
N LEU A 128 0.54 15.64 -37.18
CA LEU A 128 1.34 14.73 -38.02
C LEU A 128 0.56 14.23 -39.24
N GLU A 129 -0.71 13.86 -39.08
CA GLU A 129 -1.59 13.45 -40.19
C GLU A 129 -1.75 14.59 -41.21
N GLU A 130 -1.94 15.82 -40.73
CA GLU A 130 -2.06 17.01 -41.58
C GLU A 130 -0.76 17.26 -42.37
N THR A 131 0.39 17.27 -41.69
CA THR A 131 1.69 17.49 -42.35
C THR A 131 2.02 16.41 -43.38
N MET A 132 1.69 15.14 -43.10
CA MET A 132 1.87 14.04 -44.05
C MET A 132 0.95 14.19 -45.27
N SER A 133 -0.30 14.61 -45.07
CA SER A 133 -1.24 14.86 -46.16
C SER A 133 -0.78 16.01 -47.06
N GLN A 134 -0.27 17.09 -46.46
CA GLN A 134 0.32 18.23 -47.19
C GLN A 134 1.57 17.80 -47.99
N HIS A 135 2.47 17.03 -47.38
CA HIS A 135 3.66 16.52 -48.05
C HIS A 135 3.31 15.64 -49.25
N THR A 136 2.32 14.76 -49.12
CA THR A 136 1.84 13.90 -50.20
C THR A 136 1.28 14.71 -51.36
N ALA A 137 0.48 15.76 -51.07
CA ALA A 137 -0.06 16.65 -52.08
C ALA A 137 1.03 17.44 -52.83
N LEU A 138 2.04 17.95 -52.12
CA LEU A 138 3.18 18.67 -52.70
C LEU A 138 4.05 17.77 -53.57
N SER A 139 4.35 16.55 -53.10
CA SER A 139 5.11 15.56 -53.86
C SER A 139 4.38 15.17 -55.15
N SER A 140 3.06 14.98 -55.09
CA SER A 140 2.25 14.68 -56.28
C SER A 140 2.30 15.83 -57.30
N LYS A 141 2.11 17.08 -56.86
CA LYS A 141 2.21 18.27 -57.71
C LYS A 141 3.58 18.39 -58.39
N SER A 142 4.66 18.16 -57.64
CA SER A 142 6.04 18.20 -58.15
C SER A 142 6.30 17.13 -59.23
N SER A 143 5.85 15.89 -58.97
CA SER A 143 5.96 14.79 -59.95
C SER A 143 5.19 15.07 -61.24
N ILE A 144 3.95 15.59 -61.13
CA ILE A 144 3.14 15.97 -62.30
C ILE A 144 3.84 17.08 -63.10
N HIS A 145 4.40 18.09 -62.43
CA HIS A 145 5.10 19.17 -63.10
C HIS A 145 6.32 18.67 -63.88
N THR A 146 7.11 17.77 -63.29
CA THR A 146 8.30 17.18 -63.93
C THR A 146 7.94 16.37 -65.17
N LEU A 147 6.89 15.54 -65.10
CA LEU A 147 6.40 14.76 -66.24
C LEU A 147 5.90 15.65 -67.38
N LEU A 148 5.17 16.72 -67.06
CA LEU A 148 4.72 17.70 -68.06
C LEU A 148 5.91 18.38 -68.76
N LYS A 149 6.96 18.78 -68.03
CA LYS A 149 8.17 19.36 -68.62
C LYS A 149 8.87 18.39 -69.58
N LEU A 150 9.06 17.13 -69.20
CA LEU A 150 9.70 16.12 -70.03
C LEU A 150 8.88 15.79 -71.29
N GLY A 151 7.55 15.71 -71.17
CA GLY A 151 6.66 15.46 -72.30
C GLY A 151 6.60 16.61 -73.31
N VAL A 152 6.84 17.86 -72.88
CA VAL A 152 6.97 19.02 -73.77
C VAL A 152 8.34 19.01 -74.47
N TYR A 153 9.41 18.65 -73.76
CA TYR A 153 10.76 18.60 -74.34
C TYR A 153 10.93 17.53 -75.43
N ASN A 154 10.23 16.40 -75.33
CA ASN A 154 10.26 15.32 -76.33
C ASN A 154 9.38 15.58 -77.57
N ARG A 155 8.61 16.67 -77.61
CA ARG A 155 7.74 17.02 -78.76
C ARG A 155 8.34 18.05 -79.72
N TYR A 156 9.51 18.60 -79.40
CA TYR A 156 10.27 19.53 -80.25
C TYR A 156 11.63 18.92 -80.56
#